data_AF-A0A0E9LRP2-F1
#
_entry.id   AF-A0A0E9LRP2-F1
#
_cell.length_a   1.000
_cell.length_b   1.000
_cell.length_c   1.000
_cell.angle_alpha   90.00
_cell.angle_beta   90.00
_cell.angle_gamma   90.00
#
_symmetry.space_group_name_H-M   'P 1'
#
loop_
_entity.id
_entity.type
_entity.pdbx_description
1 polymer ?
#
loop_
_entity_poly.entity_id
_entity_poly.type
_entity_poly.pdbx_seq_one_letter_code
_entity_poly.pdbx_strand_id
1 'polypeptide(L)'
;MNSFDNVTEKRPKNKRDTFFYNLWRQKNVCKDLLHDQVDIFHGLTGEIPLGIRKTGIPVVVTIHDLIFLRFPKFYSFIDYKIHKYKAQYAVNNADMVVAVSEQTKQDIIDFFGIDAEK
;
A
#
# COMPACT_ATOMS: atom_id res chain seq x y z
N MET A 1 17.82 7.55 21.72
CA MET A 1 16.99 7.19 20.56
C MET A 1 15.72 6.62 21.14
N ASN A 2 14.61 7.38 21.11
CA ASN A 2 13.41 7.08 21.90
C ASN A 2 12.77 5.78 21.42
N SER A 3 12.83 4.71 22.22
CA SER A 3 11.99 3.54 22.02
C SER A 3 10.60 3.88 22.56
N PHE A 4 9.61 3.88 21.68
CA PHE A 4 8.21 3.93 22.11
C PHE A 4 7.80 2.53 22.60
N ASP A 5 7.22 2.43 23.79
CA ASP A 5 6.85 1.13 24.40
C ASP A 5 5.78 0.36 23.61
N ASN A 6 5.04 1.06 22.75
CA ASN A 6 3.98 0.52 21.90
C ASN A 6 4.39 0.32 20.44
N VAL A 7 5.68 0.45 20.10
CA VAL A 7 6.17 0.30 18.73
C VAL A 7 7.18 -0.85 18.66
N THR A 8 6.90 -1.82 17.79
CA THR A 8 7.82 -2.92 17.51
C THR A 8 8.19 -2.92 16.03
N GLU A 9 9.49 -2.81 15.73
CA GLU A 9 9.99 -2.98 14.37
C GLU A 9 10.05 -4.47 14.00
N LYS A 10 9.49 -4.82 12.83
CA LYS A 10 9.55 -6.19 12.28
C LYS A 10 10.36 -6.19 10.98
N ARG A 11 11.29 -7.15 10.87
CA ARG A 11 12.18 -7.34 9.72
C ARG A 11 12.02 -8.75 9.14
N PRO A 12 12.45 -8.99 7.88
CA PRO A 12 12.45 -10.33 7.32
C PRO A 12 13.21 -11.32 8.22
N LYS A 13 12.57 -12.41 8.62
CA LYS A 13 13.14 -13.37 9.58
C LYS A 13 14.21 -14.28 8.94
N ASN A 14 14.08 -14.55 7.64
CA ASN A 14 14.88 -15.58 6.95
C ASN A 14 15.90 -14.95 5.99
N LYS A 15 17.04 -15.62 5.78
CA LYS A 15 18.12 -15.15 4.88
C LYS A 15 17.63 -14.90 3.44
N ARG A 16 16.68 -15.71 2.95
CA ARG A 16 16.07 -15.54 1.62
C ARG A 16 15.29 -14.24 1.52
N ASP A 17 14.44 -13.93 2.49
CA ASP A 17 13.64 -12.70 2.50
C ASP A 17 14.49 -11.48 2.83
N THR A 18 15.57 -11.64 3.58
CA THR A 18 16.57 -10.57 3.80
C THR A 18 17.28 -10.23 2.48
N PHE A 19 17.70 -11.26 1.72
CA PHE A 19 18.35 -11.07 0.43
C PHE A 19 17.38 -10.52 -0.64
N PHE A 20 16.14 -11.02 -0.68
CA PHE A 20 15.08 -10.57 -1.59
C PHE A 20 14.06 -9.66 -0.89
N TYR A 21 14.55 -8.63 -0.19
CA TYR A 21 13.70 -7.75 0.64
C TYR A 21 12.55 -7.10 -0.14
N ASN A 22 12.76 -6.77 -1.42
CA ASN A 22 11.72 -6.21 -2.27
C ASN A 22 10.56 -7.19 -2.50
N LEU A 23 10.87 -8.47 -2.71
CA LEU A 23 9.84 -9.51 -2.86
C LEU A 23 9.15 -9.78 -1.53
N TRP A 24 9.88 -9.70 -0.42
CA TRP A 24 9.30 -9.81 0.90
C TRP A 24 8.26 -8.72 1.15
N ARG A 25 8.64 -7.44 0.95
CA ARG A 25 7.73 -6.29 1.08
C ARG A 25 6.50 -6.40 0.19
N GLN A 26 6.69 -6.89 -1.04
CA GLN A 26 5.60 -6.98 -2.02
C GLN A 26 4.68 -8.19 -1.82
N LYS A 27 5.09 -9.25 -1.12
CA LYS A 27 4.29 -10.48 -1.04
C LYS A 27 4.51 -11.30 0.23
N ASN A 28 5.76 -11.64 0.58
CA ASN A 28 5.99 -12.61 1.66
C ASN A 28 5.65 -12.04 3.05
N VAL A 29 5.63 -10.72 3.21
CA VAL A 29 5.21 -10.04 4.43
C VAL A 29 3.79 -10.45 4.87
N CYS A 30 2.90 -10.82 3.95
CA CYS A 30 1.56 -11.33 4.29
C CYS A 30 1.61 -12.55 5.23
N LYS A 31 2.64 -13.41 5.11
CA LYS A 31 2.81 -14.55 6.01
C LYS A 31 3.22 -14.11 7.41
N ASP A 32 4.07 -13.09 7.49
CA ASP A 32 4.49 -12.52 8.77
C ASP A 32 3.33 -11.82 9.46
N LEU A 33 2.48 -11.09 8.73
CA LEU A 33 1.27 -10.45 9.27
C LEU A 33 0.31 -11.47 9.90
N LEU A 34 0.10 -12.61 9.24
CA LEU A 34 -0.72 -13.71 9.77
C LEU A 34 -0.09 -14.36 11.00
N HIS A 35 1.21 -14.63 10.95
CA HIS A 35 1.95 -15.21 12.08
C HIS A 35 1.93 -14.28 13.30
N ASP A 36 2.08 -12.99 13.06
CA ASP A 36 2.12 -11.96 14.10
C ASP A 36 0.71 -11.53 14.57
N GLN A 37 -0.35 -12.16 14.04
CA GLN A 37 -1.75 -11.94 14.41
C GLN A 37 -2.18 -10.47 14.32
N VAL A 38 -1.81 -9.82 13.20
CA VAL A 38 -2.15 -8.41 12.97
C VAL A 38 -3.66 -8.25 12.75
N ASP A 39 -4.29 -7.38 13.55
CA ASP A 39 -5.73 -7.10 13.46
C ASP A 39 -6.09 -6.19 12.27
N ILE A 40 -5.24 -5.21 11.95
CA ILE A 40 -5.45 -4.25 10.84
C ILE A 40 -4.11 -3.96 10.16
N PHE A 41 -4.10 -3.95 8.83
CA PHE A 41 -2.96 -3.48 8.05
C PHE A 41 -3.21 -2.08 7.51
N HIS A 42 -2.28 -1.15 7.75
CA HIS A 42 -2.34 0.21 7.20
C HIS A 42 -1.16 0.49 6.26
N GLY A 43 -1.44 0.56 4.95
CA GLY A 43 -0.45 0.93 3.92
C GLY A 43 -0.30 2.45 3.79
N LEU A 44 0.85 2.98 4.20
CA LEU A 44 1.12 4.43 4.22
C LEU A 44 1.74 4.99 2.93
N THR A 45 1.97 4.16 1.91
CA THR A 45 2.75 4.56 0.71
C THR A 45 1.95 4.42 -0.58
N GLY A 46 0.62 4.40 -0.49
CA GLY A 46 -0.25 4.16 -1.65
C GLY A 46 -0.06 2.79 -2.32
N GLU A 47 0.58 1.85 -1.62
CA GLU A 47 0.76 0.46 -2.05
C GLU A 47 0.46 -0.47 -0.89
N ILE A 48 0.01 -1.68 -1.20
CA ILE A 48 -0.20 -2.76 -0.23
C ILE A 48 0.40 -4.07 -0.78
N PRO A 49 0.78 -5.03 0.08
CA PRO A 49 1.32 -6.30 -0.36
C PRO A 49 0.36 -7.10 -1.25
N LEU A 50 0.89 -7.75 -2.28
CA LEU A 50 0.13 -8.61 -3.17
C LEU A 50 -0.46 -9.79 -2.40
N GLY A 51 -1.77 -9.97 -2.54
CA GLY A 51 -2.51 -11.04 -1.90
C GLY A 51 -2.91 -10.75 -0.45
N ILE A 52 -2.72 -9.52 0.05
CA ILE A 52 -3.14 -9.13 1.39
C ILE A 52 -4.63 -9.41 1.64
N ARG A 53 -5.50 -9.22 0.64
CA ARG A 53 -6.94 -9.54 0.74
C ARG A 53 -7.21 -11.01 1.11
N LYS A 54 -6.30 -11.93 0.78
CA LYS A 54 -6.44 -13.37 1.09
C LYS A 54 -6.13 -13.69 2.54
N THR A 55 -5.51 -12.78 3.29
CA THR A 55 -5.25 -12.98 4.72
C THR A 55 -6.49 -12.78 5.57
N GLY A 56 -7.52 -12.10 5.03
CA GLY A 56 -8.72 -11.73 5.79
C GLY A 56 -8.49 -10.57 6.76
N ILE A 57 -7.29 -10.00 6.81
CA ILE A 57 -6.97 -8.84 7.63
C ILE A 57 -7.59 -7.60 6.98
N PRO A 58 -8.37 -6.79 7.71
CA PRO A 58 -8.83 -5.48 7.24
C PRO A 58 -7.68 -4.59 6.79
N VAL A 59 -7.82 -3.97 5.62
CA VAL A 59 -6.79 -3.17 4.98
C VAL A 59 -7.24 -1.72 4.84
N VAL A 60 -6.45 -0.81 5.41
CA VAL A 60 -6.53 0.63 5.16
C VAL A 60 -5.34 1.04 4.29
N VAL A 61 -5.55 1.91 3.31
CA VAL A 61 -4.45 2.53 2.56
C VAL A 61 -4.60 4.05 2.59
N THR A 62 -3.50 4.75 2.84
CA THR A 62 -3.43 6.20 2.67
C THR A 62 -2.80 6.51 1.31
N ILE A 63 -3.50 7.34 0.52
CA ILE A 63 -3.00 7.88 -0.73
C ILE A 63 -2.58 9.33 -0.48
N HIS A 64 -1.29 9.61 -0.66
CA HIS A 64 -0.75 10.95 -0.48
C HIS A 64 -0.96 11.81 -1.72
N ASP A 65 -0.58 11.30 -2.89
CA ASP A 65 -0.79 11.98 -4.16
C ASP A 65 -1.01 10.98 -5.29
N LEU A 66 -1.59 11.48 -6.38
CA LEU A 66 -1.71 10.80 -7.66
C LEU A 66 -1.28 11.74 -8.81
N ILE A 67 -0.37 12.68 -8.51
CA ILE A 67 0.02 13.75 -9.46
C ILE A 67 0.61 13.19 -10.76
N PHE A 68 1.24 12.01 -10.69
CA PHE A 68 1.76 11.27 -11.85
C PHE A 68 0.66 10.84 -12.84
N LEU A 69 -0.60 10.74 -12.40
CA LEU A 69 -1.75 10.50 -13.29
C LEU A 69 -2.18 11.75 -14.06
N ARG A 70 -2.09 12.92 -13.42
CA ARG A 70 -2.43 14.22 -14.03
C ARG A 70 -1.35 14.71 -14.99
N PHE A 71 -0.08 14.48 -14.66
CA PHE A 71 1.05 14.95 -15.47
C PHE A 71 2.01 13.83 -15.89
N PRO A 72 1.53 12.82 -16.65
CA PRO A 72 2.34 11.65 -17.02
C PRO A 72 3.61 12.01 -17.81
N LYS A 73 3.61 13.14 -18.52
CA LYS A 73 4.75 13.65 -19.30
C LYS A 73 6.00 13.98 -18.48
N PHE A 74 5.87 14.16 -17.16
CA PHE A 74 7.00 14.44 -16.27
C PHE A 74 7.59 13.18 -15.64
N TYR A 75 7.06 11.99 -15.96
CA TYR A 75 7.50 10.72 -15.41
C TYR A 75 7.99 9.81 -16.52
N SER A 76 8.92 8.91 -16.19
CA SER A 76 9.29 7.84 -17.12
C SER A 76 8.06 6.95 -17.38
N PHE A 77 7.94 6.42 -18.60
CA PHE A 77 6.81 5.56 -18.96
C PHE A 77 6.71 4.34 -18.04
N ILE A 78 7.85 3.77 -17.64
CA ILE A 78 7.92 2.59 -16.78
C ILE A 78 7.45 2.94 -15.37
N ASP A 79 7.97 4.01 -14.78
CA ASP A 79 7.60 4.43 -13.43
C ASP A 79 6.11 4.78 -13.36
N TYR A 80 5.62 5.54 -14.35
CA TYR A 80 4.19 5.85 -14.48
C TYR A 80 3.32 4.57 -14.44
N LYS A 81 3.68 3.56 -15.23
CA LYS A 81 2.92 2.29 -15.28
C LYS A 81 2.98 1.54 -13.96
N ILE A 82 4.15 1.45 -13.33
CA ILE A 82 4.33 0.76 -12.05
C ILE A 82 3.54 1.45 -10.94
N HIS A 83 3.68 2.76 -10.78
CA HIS A 83 2.97 3.53 -9.75
C HIS A 83 1.46 3.50 -9.96
N LYS A 84 1.00 3.65 -11.20
CA LYS A 84 -0.42 3.51 -11.53
C LYS A 84 -0.96 2.15 -11.14
N TYR A 85 -0.26 1.07 -11.51
CA TYR A 85 -0.67 -0.28 -11.17
C TYR A 85 -0.73 -0.50 -9.67
N LYS A 86 0.29 -0.06 -8.92
CA LYS A 86 0.36 -0.20 -7.46
C LYS A 86 -0.74 0.57 -6.74
N ALA A 87 -0.95 1.82 -7.12
CA ALA A 87 -2.02 2.65 -6.55
C ALA A 87 -3.40 2.05 -6.84
N GLN A 88 -3.65 1.67 -8.10
CA GLN A 88 -4.91 1.02 -8.48
C GLN A 88 -5.11 -0.30 -7.72
N TYR A 89 -4.06 -1.11 -7.59
CA TYR A 89 -4.11 -2.35 -6.81
C TYR A 89 -4.49 -2.07 -5.36
N ALA A 90 -3.82 -1.12 -4.72
CA ALA A 90 -4.06 -0.79 -3.32
C ALA A 90 -5.47 -0.28 -3.09
N VAL A 91 -5.90 0.69 -3.88
CA VAL A 91 -7.23 1.28 -3.81
C VAL A 91 -8.33 0.24 -4.04
N ASN A 92 -8.15 -0.69 -4.99
CA ASN A 92 -9.14 -1.74 -5.26
C ASN A 92 -9.23 -2.80 -4.17
N ASN A 93 -8.12 -3.08 -3.48
CA ASN A 93 -8.02 -4.19 -2.53
C ASN A 93 -8.01 -3.75 -1.06
N ALA A 94 -8.00 -2.45 -0.77
CA ALA A 94 -8.25 -1.92 0.56
C ALA A 94 -9.74 -1.95 0.89
N ASP A 95 -10.05 -2.07 2.17
CA ASP A 95 -11.40 -1.93 2.73
C ASP A 95 -11.74 -0.45 2.95
N MET A 96 -10.74 0.39 3.25
CA MET A 96 -10.88 1.84 3.38
C MET A 96 -9.71 2.57 2.72
N VAL A 97 -10.01 3.68 2.03
CA VAL A 97 -9.00 4.52 1.39
C VAL A 97 -9.00 5.91 2.04
N VAL A 98 -7.88 6.27 2.66
CA VAL A 98 -7.69 7.59 3.25
C VAL A 98 -7.00 8.50 2.23
N ALA A 99 -7.75 9.44 1.67
CA ALA A 99 -7.20 10.54 0.89
C ALA A 99 -6.75 11.67 1.83
N VAL A 100 -5.55 12.22 1.61
CA VAL A 100 -5.03 13.32 2.45
C VAL A 100 -5.62 14.69 2.10
N SER A 101 -6.36 14.79 1.00
CA SER A 101 -7.02 16.02 0.54
C SER A 101 -8.20 15.69 -0.38
N GLU A 102 -9.10 16.66 -0.57
CA GLU A 102 -10.20 16.50 -1.53
C GLU A 102 -9.71 16.38 -2.98
N GLN A 103 -8.59 17.02 -3.32
CA GLN A 103 -7.99 16.83 -4.63
C GLN A 103 -7.55 15.38 -4.83
N THR A 104 -6.90 14.78 -3.83
CA THR A 104 -6.49 13.37 -3.89
C THR A 104 -7.71 12.45 -3.93
N LYS A 105 -8.78 12.77 -3.18
CA LYS A 105 -10.05 12.02 -3.23
C LYS A 105 -10.63 12.05 -4.65
N GLN A 106 -10.71 13.23 -5.26
CA GLN A 106 -11.22 13.38 -6.62
C GLN A 106 -10.34 12.62 -7.62
N ASP A 107 -9.02 12.65 -7.48
CA ASP A 107 -8.10 11.89 -8.34
C ASP A 107 -8.37 10.38 -8.26
N ILE A 108 -8.59 9.85 -7.04
CA ILE A 108 -8.91 8.43 -6.84
C ILE A 108 -10.21 8.08 -7.58
N ILE A 109 -11.25 8.90 -7.44
CA ILE A 109 -12.55 8.70 -8.10
C ILE A 109 -12.39 8.78 -9.62
N ASP A 110 -11.77 9.84 -10.14
CA ASP A 110 -11.61 10.12 -11.57
C ASP A 110 -10.78 9.04 -12.28
N PHE A 111 -9.66 8.63 -11.69
CA PHE A 111 -8.71 7.73 -12.35
C PHE A 111 -8.93 6.25 -12.07
N PHE A 112 -9.54 5.90 -10.93
CA PHE A 112 -9.74 4.50 -10.53
C PHE A 112 -11.21 4.09 -10.41
N GLY A 113 -12.17 5.01 -10.48
CA GLY A 113 -13.61 4.71 -10.51
C GLY A 113 -14.13 4.13 -9.21
N ILE A 114 -13.66 4.66 -8.08
CA ILE A 114 -14.01 4.18 -6.73
C ILE A 114 -15.17 4.98 -6.17
N ASP A 115 -16.02 4.30 -5.41
CA ASP A 115 -17.11 4.95 -4.68
C ASP A 115 -16.55 5.97 -3.66
N ALA A 116 -17.15 7.15 -3.59
CA ALA A 116 -16.72 8.22 -2.70
C ALA A 116 -16.94 7.90 -1.20
N GLU A 117 -17.77 6.88 -0.90
CA GLU A 117 -18.09 6.38 0.43
C GLU A 117 -17.25 5.16 0.84
N LYS A 118 -16.35 4.68 -0.02
CA LYS A 118 -15.34 3.67 0.32
C LYS A 118 -14.15 4.30 1.05
#